data_AF-A0ABD0RYY2-F1
#
_entry.id   AF-A0ABD0RYY2-F1
#
_cell.length_a   1.000
_cell.length_b   1.000
_cell.length_c   1.000
_cell.angle_alpha   90.00
_cell.angle_beta   90.00
_cell.angle_gamma   90.00
#
_symmetry.space_group_name_H-M   'P 1'
#
loop_
_entity.id
_entity.type
_entity.pdbx_description
1 polymer ?
#
loop_
_entity_poly.entity_id
_entity_poly.type
_entity_poly.pdbx_seq_one_letter_code
_entity_poly.pdbx_strand_id
1 'polypeptide(L)'
;MVNGTLNELSQLKESGFGQPLPRHGLNLLHWFAQDYISFSKTDIVPKFSPQNGDFCFHKFKNRIEDDDHIVPVQNLPYYEVGNLNAPEADKLPNYVRENYDKNISESNKDRIIVH
;
A
#
# COMPACT_ATOMS: atom_id res chain seq x y z
N MET A 1 7.99 -17.14 5.31
CA MET A 1 7.54 -16.43 4.11
C MET A 1 6.53 -17.33 3.40
N VAL A 2 5.33 -16.83 3.11
CA VAL A 2 4.33 -17.58 2.31
C VAL A 2 4.75 -17.42 0.85
N ASN A 3 5.19 -18.50 0.21
CA ASN A 3 5.64 -18.52 -1.18
C ASN A 3 4.42 -18.79 -2.09
N GLY A 4 3.49 -17.84 -2.20
CA GLY A 4 2.30 -17.99 -3.03
C GLY A 4 1.45 -16.72 -3.11
N THR A 5 0.84 -16.49 -4.28
CA THR A 5 -0.15 -15.43 -4.50
C THR A 5 -1.37 -15.67 -3.61
N LEU A 6 -1.82 -14.62 -2.91
CA LEU A 6 -3.09 -14.63 -2.17
C LEU A 6 -4.23 -14.31 -3.15
N ASN A 7 -4.94 -15.33 -3.60
CA ASN A 7 -6.02 -15.22 -4.58
C ASN A 7 -7.40 -15.11 -3.93
N GLU A 8 -7.53 -15.55 -2.66
CA GLU A 8 -8.79 -15.59 -1.93
C GLU A 8 -8.76 -14.75 -0.65
N LEU A 9 -9.94 -14.28 -0.23
CA LEU A 9 -10.09 -13.51 1.01
C LEU A 9 -9.70 -14.32 2.25
N SER A 10 -9.92 -15.64 2.24
CA SER A 10 -9.47 -16.58 3.28
C SER A 10 -7.95 -16.52 3.46
N GLN A 11 -7.21 -16.61 2.36
CA GLN A 11 -5.75 -16.53 2.34
C GLN A 11 -5.25 -15.16 2.83
N LEU A 12 -5.93 -14.08 2.44
CA LEU A 12 -5.61 -12.75 2.95
C LEU A 12 -5.80 -12.65 4.48
N LYS A 13 -6.88 -13.22 5.01
CA LYS A 13 -7.13 -13.26 6.46
C LYS A 13 -6.07 -14.09 7.20
N GLU A 14 -5.75 -15.27 6.67
CA GLU A 14 -4.75 -16.17 7.25
C GLU A 14 -3.33 -15.58 7.22
N SER A 15 -3.03 -14.71 6.25
CA SER A 15 -1.73 -14.03 6.16
C SER A 15 -1.44 -13.07 7.32
N GLY A 16 -2.47 -12.64 8.06
CA GLY A 16 -2.35 -11.60 9.09
C GLY A 16 -2.08 -10.20 8.52
N PHE A 17 -2.29 -9.99 7.22
CA PHE A 17 -2.12 -8.68 6.60
C PHE A 17 -3.05 -7.64 7.26
N GLY A 18 -2.48 -6.47 7.62
CA GLY A 18 -3.19 -5.42 8.35
C GLY A 18 -3.64 -5.81 9.76
N GLN A 19 -3.05 -6.87 10.33
CA GLN A 19 -3.23 -7.27 11.72
C GLN A 19 -1.87 -7.43 12.42
N PRO A 20 -1.80 -7.25 13.76
CA PRO A 20 -2.84 -6.69 14.64
C PRO A 20 -2.87 -5.15 14.62
N LEU A 21 -3.82 -4.55 15.35
CA LEU A 21 -3.82 -3.12 15.68
C LEU A 21 -2.42 -2.71 16.22
N PRO A 22 -1.83 -1.56 15.84
CA PRO A 22 -2.38 -0.42 15.09
C PRO A 22 -2.17 -0.44 13.56
N ARG A 23 -1.95 -1.61 12.95
CA ARG A 23 -1.75 -1.70 11.49
C ARG A 23 -2.98 -1.24 10.71
N HIS A 24 -2.76 -0.53 9.61
CA HIS A 24 -3.81 0.07 8.79
C HIS A 24 -3.92 -0.56 7.39
N GLY A 25 -3.15 -1.63 7.12
CA GLY A 25 -3.06 -2.25 5.81
C GLY A 25 -4.41 -2.68 5.21
N LEU A 26 -5.32 -3.23 6.01
CA LEU A 26 -6.65 -3.62 5.53
C LEU A 26 -7.50 -2.41 5.12
N ASN A 27 -7.48 -1.34 5.91
CA ASN A 27 -8.18 -0.10 5.58
C ASN A 27 -7.56 0.57 4.35
N LEU A 28 -6.23 0.54 4.23
CA LEU A 28 -5.50 1.02 3.06
C LEU A 28 -5.86 0.24 1.80
N LEU A 29 -5.89 -1.10 1.87
CA LEU A 29 -6.28 -1.96 0.75
C LEU A 29 -7.73 -1.75 0.34
N HIS A 30 -8.63 -1.61 1.32
CA HIS A 30 -10.04 -1.31 1.07
C HIS A 30 -10.21 0.02 0.33
N TRP A 31 -9.57 1.10 0.81
CA TRP A 31 -9.55 2.39 0.13
C TRP A 31 -8.99 2.28 -1.29
N PHE A 32 -7.84 1.62 -1.46
CA PHE A 32 -7.20 1.49 -2.75
C PHE A 32 -8.12 0.80 -3.77
N ALA A 33 -8.75 -0.31 -3.36
CA ALA A 33 -9.62 -1.09 -4.22
C ALA A 33 -10.94 -0.39 -4.59
N GLN A 34 -11.51 0.41 -3.69
CA GLN A 34 -12.79 1.09 -3.93
C GLN A 34 -12.63 2.45 -4.59
N ASP A 35 -11.70 3.26 -4.09
CA ASP A 35 -11.61 4.67 -4.41
C ASP A 35 -10.50 4.98 -5.40
N TYR A 36 -9.35 4.31 -5.31
CA TYR A 36 -8.19 4.64 -6.14
C TYR A 36 -8.20 3.96 -7.51
N ILE A 37 -8.60 2.69 -7.59
CA ILE A 37 -8.65 1.94 -8.85
C ILE A 37 -10.07 1.85 -9.41
N SER A 38 -10.17 1.62 -10.71
CA SER A 38 -11.42 1.31 -11.40
C SER A 38 -11.24 0.07 -12.27
N PHE A 39 -12.32 -0.66 -12.46
CA PHE A 39 -12.35 -1.84 -13.30
C PHE A 39 -12.96 -1.47 -14.65
N SER A 40 -12.18 -1.66 -15.72
CA SER A 40 -12.68 -1.73 -17.08
C SER A 40 -13.11 -3.18 -17.37
N LYS A 41 -13.62 -3.46 -18.58
CA LYS A 41 -13.99 -4.83 -18.97
C LYS A 41 -12.79 -5.80 -18.98
N THR A 42 -11.57 -5.29 -19.07
CA THR A 42 -10.34 -6.07 -19.23
C THR A 42 -9.23 -5.68 -18.28
N ASP A 43 -9.27 -4.46 -17.72
CA ASP A 43 -8.14 -3.85 -17.06
C ASP A 43 -8.52 -3.23 -15.72
N ILE A 44 -7.55 -3.23 -14.81
CA ILE A 44 -7.60 -2.43 -13.58
C ILE A 44 -6.79 -1.17 -13.86
N VAL A 45 -7.44 -0.02 -13.84
CA VAL A 45 -6.79 1.27 -14.13
C VAL A 45 -6.89 2.20 -12.93
N PRO A 46 -5.81 2.90 -12.56
CA PRO A 46 -5.86 3.89 -11.50
C PRO A 46 -6.68 5.10 -11.95
N LYS A 47 -7.51 5.64 -11.06
CA LYS A 47 -8.29 6.86 -11.31
C LYS A 47 -7.43 8.12 -11.23
N PHE A 48 -6.30 8.04 -10.53
CA PHE A 48 -5.33 9.12 -10.34
C PHE A 48 -3.94 8.66 -10.75
N SER A 49 -3.09 9.59 -11.18
CA SER A 49 -1.69 9.28 -11.47
C SER A 49 -0.89 9.29 -10.16
N PRO A 50 -0.20 8.18 -9.79
CA PRO A 50 0.62 8.17 -8.59
C PRO A 50 1.80 9.15 -8.67
N GLN A 51 2.15 9.59 -9.90
CA GLN A 51 3.20 10.60 -10.12
C GLN A 51 2.81 11.99 -9.59
N ASN A 52 1.51 12.28 -9.46
CA ASN A 52 1.02 13.57 -8.99
C ASN A 52 1.23 13.76 -7.47
N GLY A 53 1.49 12.67 -6.74
CA GLY A 53 1.68 12.70 -5.29
C GLY A 53 0.38 12.76 -4.47
N ASP A 54 -0.78 12.69 -5.12
CA ASP A 54 -2.07 12.60 -4.44
C ASP A 54 -2.06 11.47 -3.41
N PHE A 55 -2.78 11.63 -2.30
CA PHE A 55 -2.84 10.62 -1.24
C PHE A 55 -1.47 10.20 -0.66
N CYS A 56 -0.45 11.07 -0.77
CA CYS A 56 0.91 10.80 -0.32
C CYS A 56 1.65 9.73 -1.15
N PHE A 57 1.26 9.53 -2.41
CA PHE A 57 2.05 8.71 -3.31
C PHE A 57 3.45 9.32 -3.52
N HIS A 58 4.48 8.48 -3.50
CA HIS A 58 5.84 8.90 -3.82
C HIS A 58 6.64 7.75 -4.41
N LYS A 59 7.78 8.07 -5.03
CA LYS A 59 8.60 7.05 -5.69
C LYS A 59 9.10 6.02 -4.68
N PHE A 60 8.73 4.76 -4.89
CA PHE A 60 9.29 3.63 -4.18
C PHE A 60 10.68 3.36 -4.74
N LYS A 61 11.70 3.43 -3.88
CA LYS A 61 13.10 3.35 -4.31
C LYS A 61 13.53 1.93 -4.66
N ASN A 62 12.75 0.92 -4.28
CA ASN A 62 13.06 -0.51 -4.45
C ASN A 62 14.54 -0.80 -4.12
N ARG A 63 15.00 -0.31 -2.96
CA ARG A 63 16.39 -0.47 -2.55
C ARG A 63 16.65 -1.94 -2.26
N ILE A 64 17.88 -2.39 -2.50
CA ILE A 64 18.32 -3.73 -2.14
C ILE A 64 18.25 -3.83 -0.61
N GLU A 65 17.40 -4.71 -0.10
CA GLU A 65 17.42 -5.11 1.31
C GLU A 65 17.94 -6.56 1.33
N ASP A 66 19.15 -6.74 1.89
CA ASP A 66 19.81 -8.04 2.13
C ASP A 66 19.78 -9.05 0.96
N ASP A 67 20.19 -8.57 -0.23
CA ASP A 67 20.41 -9.30 -1.50
C ASP A 67 19.21 -9.46 -2.46
N ASP A 68 18.00 -9.01 -2.10
CA ASP A 68 16.82 -9.09 -3.00
C ASP A 68 16.03 -7.78 -3.12
N HIS A 69 15.46 -7.55 -4.30
CA HIS A 69 14.48 -6.48 -4.52
C HIS A 69 13.06 -6.99 -4.21
N ILE A 70 12.28 -6.19 -3.48
CA ILE A 70 10.88 -6.52 -3.12
C ILE A 70 9.99 -6.64 -4.38
N VAL A 71 10.30 -5.86 -5.41
CA VAL A 71 9.63 -5.91 -6.73
C VAL A 71 10.66 -6.02 -7.86
N PRO A 72 10.30 -6.56 -9.03
CA PRO A 72 11.24 -6.70 -10.15
C PRO A 72 11.90 -5.38 -10.54
N VAL A 73 13.20 -5.42 -10.87
CA VAL A 73 13.91 -4.25 -11.39
C VAL A 73 13.42 -3.94 -12.79
N GLN A 74 13.06 -2.68 -13.04
CA GLN A 74 12.59 -2.21 -14.34
C GLN A 74 12.92 -0.74 -14.56
N ASN A 75 12.81 -0.29 -15.81
CA ASN A 75 13.17 1.08 -16.22
C ASN A 75 12.13 2.13 -15.84
N LEU A 76 10.90 1.70 -15.57
CA LEU A 76 9.81 2.59 -15.20
C LEU A 76 9.69 2.65 -13.66
N PRO A 77 9.36 3.81 -13.07
CA PRO A 77 9.32 3.98 -11.62
C PRO A 77 8.20 3.16 -10.97
N TYR A 78 8.43 2.76 -9.72
CA TYR A 78 7.36 2.34 -8.83
C TYR A 78 6.97 3.49 -7.91
N TYR A 79 5.71 3.48 -7.47
CA TYR A 79 5.20 4.41 -6.48
C TYR A 79 4.62 3.66 -5.29
N GLU A 80 4.77 4.21 -4.10
CA GLU A 80 4.18 3.65 -2.88
C GLU A 80 3.23 4.63 -2.20
N VAL A 81 2.25 4.08 -1.49
CA VAL A 81 1.32 4.78 -0.59
C VAL A 81 1.17 4.00 0.72
N GLY A 82 0.69 4.67 1.75
CA GLY A 82 0.46 4.09 3.07
C GLY A 82 1.48 4.52 4.13
N ASN A 83 2.48 5.33 3.76
CA ASN A 83 3.34 5.96 4.75
C ASN A 83 2.62 7.12 5.45
N LEU A 84 2.06 6.87 6.63
CA LEU A 84 1.31 7.86 7.41
C LEU A 84 2.19 8.92 8.07
N ASN A 85 3.52 8.78 8.01
CA ASN A 85 4.49 9.81 8.42
C ASN A 85 4.80 10.82 7.31
N ALA A 86 4.42 10.54 6.06
CA ALA A 86 4.84 11.35 4.93
C ALA A 86 3.91 12.57 4.71
N PRO A 87 4.42 13.64 4.06
CA PRO A 87 3.62 14.82 3.76
C PRO A 87 2.37 14.46 2.96
N GLU A 88 1.26 15.14 3.22
CA GLU A 88 -0.02 14.88 2.56
C GLU A 88 -0.69 13.55 2.91
N ALA A 89 -0.19 12.81 3.92
CA ALA A 89 -0.88 11.62 4.42
C ALA A 89 -2.32 11.95 4.86
N ASP A 90 -2.60 13.19 5.29
CA ASP A 90 -3.94 13.69 5.61
C ASP A 90 -4.94 13.61 4.45
N LYS A 91 -4.47 13.55 3.20
CA LYS A 91 -5.31 13.30 2.01
C LYS A 91 -5.90 11.88 1.97
N LEU A 92 -5.30 10.91 2.68
CA LEU A 92 -5.92 9.59 2.87
C LEU A 92 -7.17 9.72 3.75
N PRO A 93 -8.22 8.90 3.51
CA PRO A 93 -9.42 8.93 4.33
C PRO A 93 -9.12 8.73 5.82
N ASN A 94 -9.90 9.36 6.68
CA ASN A 94 -9.70 9.29 8.13
C ASN A 94 -9.66 7.85 8.66
N TYR A 95 -10.52 6.95 8.15
CA TYR A 95 -10.55 5.54 8.58
C TYR A 95 -9.27 4.77 8.24
N VAL A 96 -8.48 5.23 7.25
CA VAL A 96 -7.17 4.64 6.95
C VAL A 96 -6.14 5.07 8.00
N ARG A 97 -6.31 6.24 8.60
CA ARG A 97 -5.33 6.87 9.50
C ARG A 97 -5.69 6.80 10.98
N GLU A 98 -6.91 6.38 11.31
CA GLU A 98 -7.51 6.53 12.63
C GLU A 98 -6.66 5.95 13.77
N ASN A 99 -6.01 4.81 13.53
CA ASN A 99 -5.23 4.09 14.56
C ASN A 99 -3.73 4.37 14.51
N TYR A 100 -3.29 5.32 13.69
CA TYR A 100 -1.89 5.65 13.59
C TYR A 100 -1.39 6.34 14.86
N ASP A 101 -0.31 5.79 15.43
CA ASP A 101 0.40 6.37 16.55
C ASP A 101 1.88 6.47 16.19
N LYS A 102 2.38 7.70 16.07
CA LYS A 102 3.78 8.02 15.78
C LYS A 102 4.77 7.44 16.80
N ASN A 103 4.32 7.10 18.00
CA ASN A 103 5.14 6.53 19.06
C ASN A 103 5.23 4.99 18.96
N ILE A 104 4.42 4.36 18.10
CA ILE A 104 4.42 2.92 17.86
C ILE A 104 5.00 2.65 16.47
N SER A 105 6.21 2.08 16.41
CA SER A 105 6.90 1.77 15.15
C SER A 105 6.10 0.87 14.20
N GLU A 106 5.26 -0.01 14.77
CA GLU A 106 4.43 -0.96 14.02
C GLU A 106 3.20 -0.33 13.37
N SER A 107 2.81 0.89 13.77
CA SER A 107 1.58 1.55 13.31
C SER A 107 1.66 2.10 11.89
N ASN A 108 2.84 2.11 11.27
CA ASN A 108 3.07 2.71 9.96
C ASN A 108 3.99 1.84 9.07
N LYS A 109 3.70 0.54 9.00
CA LYS A 109 4.45 -0.42 8.17
C LYS A 109 3.77 -0.81 6.86
N ASP A 110 2.48 -0.54 6.72
CA ASP A 110 1.72 -1.06 5.60
C ASP A 110 1.93 -0.19 4.34
N ARG A 111 2.25 -0.83 3.22
CA ARG A 111 2.52 -0.18 1.92
C ARG A 111 1.76 -0.87 0.81
N ILE A 112 1.30 -0.07 -0.16
CA ILE A 112 0.88 -0.56 -1.48
C ILE A 112 1.87 0.01 -2.49
N ILE A 113 2.47 -0.85 -3.30
CA ILE A 113 3.40 -0.48 -4.36
C ILE A 113 2.71 -0.68 -5.69
N VAL A 114 2.72 0.35 -6.54
CA VAL A 114 2.08 0.35 -7.86
C VAL A 114 3.06 0.75 -8.95
N HIS A 115 2.69 0.40 -10.18
CA HIS A 115 3.37 0.84 -11.38
C HIS A 115 2.67 2.04 -12.03
#